data_AF-A0A9D5D9G1-F1
#
_entry.id   AF-A0A9D5D9G1-F1
#
_cell.length_a   1.000
_cell.length_b   1.000
_cell.length_c   1.000
_cell.angle_alpha   90.00
_cell.angle_beta   90.00
_cell.angle_gamma   90.00
#
_symmetry.space_group_name_H-M   'P 1'
#
loop_
_entity.id
_entity.type
_entity.pdbx_description
1 polymer ?
#
loop_
_entity_poly.entity_id
_entity_poly.type
_entity_poly.pdbx_seq_one_letter_code
_entity_poly.pdbx_strand_id
1 'polypeptide(L)'
;MEQIKAEEDVTKLAEEHKLEKQIDQKQQLELKIEQLKGKLRVIKHLVEEDVLDLPERVDALNGKLEDEMEYLENLNEALFYKERESNYELQAAQKELIKGLQGFGGFLSGWTKIGIKRMGELHPKPFRVACKERYSVDEAAKKAAELYSVWQNEIKQPSWQPYKIVDIDGVKREVIDEDDAKLRNLRIELGDDVYNAVTNALMEINEYNPSGRFVVPELWNFKHGRKATMAEVIKYVFKQWRGTKRKWY
;
A
#
# COMPACT_ATOMS: atom_id res chain seq x y z
N MET A 1 -10.71 -20.10 -0.38
CA MET A 1 -10.57 -19.56 0.99
C MET A 1 -9.31 -20.10 1.64
N GLU A 2 -9.11 -21.42 1.71
CA GLU A 2 -7.89 -22.03 2.29
C GLU A 2 -6.58 -21.59 1.62
N GLN A 3 -6.51 -21.50 0.28
CA GLN A 3 -5.29 -21.07 -0.41
C GLN A 3 -4.91 -19.59 -0.20
N ILE A 4 -5.90 -18.72 0.01
CA ILE A 4 -5.68 -17.28 0.22
C ILE A 4 -5.20 -17.06 1.65
N LYS A 5 -5.85 -17.76 2.59
CA LYS A 5 -5.46 -17.80 4.00
C LYS A 5 -4.04 -18.37 4.18
N ALA A 6 -3.71 -19.44 3.45
CA ALA A 6 -2.37 -20.01 3.47
C ALA A 6 -1.29 -19.08 2.88
N GLU A 7 -1.58 -18.33 1.81
CA GLU A 7 -0.64 -17.34 1.27
C GLU A 7 -0.45 -16.15 2.23
N GLU A 8 -1.53 -15.66 2.86
CA GLU A 8 -1.47 -14.60 3.88
C GLU A 8 -0.71 -15.05 5.14
N ASP A 9 -0.95 -16.26 5.62
CA ASP A 9 -0.27 -16.85 6.76
C ASP A 9 1.23 -17.05 6.47
N VAL A 10 1.60 -17.46 5.25
CA VAL A 10 3.01 -17.59 4.84
C VAL A 10 3.70 -16.22 4.75
N THR A 11 3.01 -15.18 4.27
CA THR A 11 3.58 -13.82 4.26
C THR A 11 3.74 -13.24 5.66
N LYS A 12 2.77 -13.45 6.56
CA LYS A 12 2.87 -13.05 7.96
C LYS A 12 4.00 -13.78 8.67
N LEU A 13 4.13 -15.10 8.46
CA LEU A 13 5.25 -15.88 9.01
C LEU A 13 6.61 -15.41 8.50
N ALA A 14 6.70 -14.99 7.23
CA ALA A 14 7.94 -14.46 6.68
C ALA A 14 8.31 -13.08 7.29
N GLU A 15 7.30 -12.24 7.54
CA GLU A 15 7.47 -10.96 8.24
C GLU A 15 7.81 -11.17 9.72
N GLU A 16 7.14 -12.08 10.41
CA GLU A 16 7.42 -12.47 11.80
C GLU A 16 8.84 -12.99 11.95
N HIS A 17 9.29 -13.91 11.08
CA HIS A 17 10.65 -14.44 11.09
C HIS A 17 11.70 -13.35 10.80
N LYS A 18 11.38 -12.37 9.95
CA LYS A 18 12.26 -11.22 9.71
C LYS A 18 12.34 -10.31 10.93
N LEU A 19 11.21 -10.08 11.61
CA LEU A 19 11.14 -9.30 12.84
C LEU A 19 11.90 -9.98 13.98
N GLU A 20 11.73 -11.29 14.12
CA GLU A 20 12.42 -12.12 15.13
C GLU A 20 13.94 -12.03 14.95
N LYS A 21 14.42 -12.10 13.70
CA LYS A 21 15.85 -11.91 13.40
C LYS A 21 16.36 -10.49 13.72
N GLN A 22 15.53 -9.46 13.53
CA GLN A 22 15.88 -8.08 13.91
C GLN A 22 15.89 -7.90 15.44
N ILE A 23 14.96 -8.55 16.15
CA ILE A 23 14.91 -8.57 17.61
C ILE A 23 16.17 -9.26 18.16
N ASP A 24 16.57 -10.40 17.60
CA ASP A 24 17.80 -11.11 17.99
C ASP A 24 19.04 -10.22 17.80
N GLN A 25 19.14 -9.53 16.66
CA GLN A 25 20.24 -8.60 16.39
C GLN A 25 20.25 -7.42 17.38
N LYS A 26 19.08 -6.85 17.68
CA LYS A 26 18.95 -5.77 18.65
C LYS A 26 19.34 -6.24 20.06
N GLN A 27 18.88 -7.41 20.48
CA GLN A 27 19.25 -8.01 21.77
C GLN A 27 20.75 -8.29 21.85
N GLN A 28 21.39 -8.75 20.77
CA GLN A 28 22.85 -8.92 20.74
C GLN A 28 23.59 -7.59 20.89
N LEU A 29 23.13 -6.52 20.24
CA LEU A 29 23.71 -5.18 20.38
C LEU A 29 23.50 -4.62 21.80
N GLU A 30 22.30 -4.77 22.38
CA GLU A 30 22.01 -4.36 23.77
C GLU A 30 22.91 -5.11 24.77
N LEU A 31 23.11 -6.42 24.57
CA LEU A 31 24.02 -7.21 25.38
C LEU A 31 25.47 -6.72 25.24
N LYS A 32 25.90 -6.37 24.01
CA LYS A 32 27.23 -5.81 23.75
C LYS A 32 27.41 -4.46 24.46
N ILE A 33 26.40 -3.59 24.42
CA ILE A 33 26.39 -2.30 25.10
C ILE A 33 26.50 -2.50 26.62
N GLU A 34 25.71 -3.41 27.21
CA GLU A 34 25.81 -3.68 28.66
C GLU A 34 27.15 -4.32 29.06
N GLN A 35 27.72 -5.20 28.21
CA GLN A 35 29.07 -5.72 28.42
C GLN A 35 30.12 -4.60 28.39
N LEU A 36 30.03 -3.66 27.45
CA LEU A 36 30.92 -2.51 27.36
C LEU A 36 30.75 -1.56 28.56
N LYS A 37 29.52 -1.24 28.96
CA LYS A 37 29.23 -0.48 30.19
C LYS A 37 29.75 -1.17 31.44
N GLY A 38 29.66 -2.50 31.52
CA GLY A 38 30.23 -3.31 32.60
C GLY A 38 31.75 -3.18 32.66
N LYS A 39 32.44 -3.36 31.52
CA LYS A 39 33.89 -3.17 31.41
C LYS A 39 34.31 -1.76 31.82
N LEU A 40 33.54 -0.74 31.42
CA LEU A 40 33.81 0.66 31.74
C LEU A 40 33.61 0.97 33.23
N ARG A 41 32.61 0.35 33.89
CA ARG A 41 32.44 0.41 35.36
C ARG A 41 33.61 -0.22 36.11
N VAL A 42 34.12 -1.37 35.64
CA VAL A 42 35.28 -2.05 36.25
C VAL A 42 36.55 -1.20 36.08
N ILE A 43 36.78 -0.67 34.88
CA ILE A 43 37.85 0.29 34.58
C ILE A 43 37.75 1.49 35.53
N LYS A 44 36.57 2.09 35.67
CA LYS A 44 36.35 3.23 36.58
C LYS A 44 36.69 2.95 38.04
N HIS A 45 36.42 1.74 38.55
CA HIS A 45 36.79 1.37 39.92
C HIS A 45 38.30 1.06 40.05
N LEU A 46 38.93 0.54 39.00
CA LEU A 46 40.38 0.37 38.94
C LEU A 46 41.14 1.71 38.80
N VAL A 47 40.46 2.81 38.44
CA VAL A 47 41.05 4.18 38.43
C VAL A 47 41.21 4.72 39.86
N GLU A 48 40.41 4.25 40.83
CA GLU A 48 40.52 4.68 42.23
C GLU A 48 41.73 4.07 42.96
N GLU A 49 42.35 3.02 42.40
CA GLU A 49 43.61 2.42 42.87
C GLU A 49 44.66 2.48 41.74
N ASP A 50 45.41 3.59 41.64
CA ASP A 50 46.56 3.87 40.76
C ASP A 50 46.90 2.78 39.70
N VAL A 51 46.20 2.81 38.56
CA VAL A 51 46.65 2.16 37.33
C VAL A 51 46.81 3.23 36.25
N LEU A 52 48.07 3.56 35.96
CA LEU A 52 48.57 4.61 35.06
C LEU A 52 48.16 4.47 33.57
N ASP A 53 47.19 3.60 33.22
CA ASP A 53 46.91 3.16 31.84
C ASP A 53 45.40 3.12 31.48
N LEU A 54 44.53 3.57 32.40
CA LEU A 54 43.07 3.58 32.19
C LEU A 54 42.57 4.72 31.28
N PRO A 55 43.10 5.95 31.36
CA PRO A 55 42.72 7.03 30.42
C PRO A 55 43.01 6.66 28.96
N GLU A 56 44.20 6.11 28.67
CA GLU A 56 44.58 5.69 27.30
C GLU A 56 43.64 4.60 26.76
N ARG A 57 43.22 3.65 27.60
CA ARG A 57 42.25 2.61 27.20
C ARG A 57 40.85 3.15 26.96
N VAL A 58 40.41 4.16 27.71
CA VAL A 58 39.12 4.83 27.50
C VAL A 58 39.15 5.63 26.20
N ASP A 59 40.23 6.39 25.95
CA ASP A 59 40.41 7.14 24.72
C ASP A 59 40.47 6.23 23.49
N ALA A 60 41.18 5.10 23.58
CA ALA A 60 41.21 4.10 22.52
C ALA A 60 39.85 3.43 22.25
N LEU A 61 38.99 3.28 23.27
CA LEU A 61 37.63 2.76 23.11
C LEU A 61 36.69 3.82 22.52
N ASN A 62 36.83 5.08 22.93
CA ASN A 62 36.05 6.19 22.38
C ASN A 62 36.38 6.40 20.91
N GLY A 63 37.66 6.40 20.52
CA GLY A 63 38.04 6.51 19.10
C GLY A 63 37.46 5.39 18.25
N LYS A 64 37.50 4.13 18.73
CA LYS A 64 36.85 3.01 18.02
C LYS A 64 35.34 3.17 17.92
N LEU A 65 34.69 3.70 18.96
CA LEU A 65 33.26 3.95 18.95
C LEU A 65 32.91 5.06 17.95
N GLU A 66 33.71 6.12 17.90
CA GLU A 66 33.56 7.21 16.92
C GLU A 66 33.74 6.68 15.49
N ASP A 67 34.79 5.88 15.23
CA ASP A 67 35.01 5.24 13.92
C ASP A 67 33.84 4.31 13.53
N GLU A 68 33.31 3.52 14.47
CA GLU A 68 32.16 2.64 14.22
C GLU A 68 30.88 3.45 13.96
N MET A 69 30.68 4.57 14.67
CA MET A 69 29.55 5.46 14.44
C MET A 69 29.63 6.12 13.06
N GLU A 70 30.78 6.68 12.69
CA GLU A 70 31.01 7.28 11.38
C GLU A 70 30.80 6.25 10.26
N TYR A 71 31.30 5.02 10.43
CA TYR A 71 31.08 3.94 9.47
C TYR A 71 29.59 3.60 9.30
N LEU A 72 28.84 3.49 10.41
CA LEU A 72 27.41 3.17 10.38
C LEU A 72 26.58 4.30 9.75
N GLU A 73 26.93 5.56 10.02
CA GLU A 73 26.30 6.72 9.39
C GLU A 73 26.52 6.71 7.88
N ASN A 74 27.77 6.53 7.44
CA ASN A 74 28.11 6.41 6.01
C ASN A 74 27.38 5.23 5.34
N LEU A 75 27.30 4.08 6.01
CA LEU A 75 26.58 2.92 5.49
C LEU A 75 25.08 3.20 5.38
N ASN A 76 24.48 3.84 6.38
CA ASN A 76 23.07 4.19 6.39
C ASN A 76 22.72 5.18 5.27
N GLU A 77 23.56 6.19 5.05
CA GLU A 77 23.41 7.11 3.92
C GLU A 77 23.48 6.35 2.59
N ALA A 78 24.49 5.51 2.39
CA ALA A 78 24.64 4.72 1.16
C ALA A 78 23.43 3.80 0.91
N LEU A 79 22.91 3.14 1.96
CA LEU A 79 21.72 2.32 1.87
C LEU A 79 20.47 3.15 1.53
N PHE A 80 20.30 4.32 2.15
CA PHE A 80 19.21 5.23 1.86
C PHE A 80 19.21 5.67 0.39
N TYR A 81 20.38 6.07 -0.14
CA TYR A 81 20.51 6.44 -1.56
C TYR A 81 20.16 5.28 -2.48
N LYS A 82 20.68 4.08 -2.20
CA LYS A 82 20.43 2.89 -3.02
C LYS A 82 18.98 2.42 -2.96
N GLU A 83 18.34 2.49 -1.79
CA GLU A 83 16.91 2.18 -1.64
C GLU A 83 16.07 3.16 -2.47
N ARG A 84 16.38 4.46 -2.40
CA ARG A 84 15.68 5.49 -3.16
C ARG A 84 15.83 5.28 -4.67
N GLU A 85 17.03 4.96 -5.13
CA GLU A 85 17.31 4.64 -6.55
C GLU A 85 16.53 3.40 -6.99
N SER A 86 16.60 2.30 -6.24
CA SER A 86 15.89 1.06 -6.55
C SER A 86 14.37 1.24 -6.54
N ASN A 87 13.83 2.02 -5.60
CA ASN A 87 12.41 2.36 -5.54
C ASN A 87 11.98 3.20 -6.74
N TYR A 88 12.81 4.15 -7.18
CA TYR A 88 12.55 4.95 -8.38
C TYR A 88 12.47 4.07 -9.63
N GLU A 89 13.42 3.15 -9.82
CA GLU A 89 13.41 2.21 -10.94
C GLU A 89 12.19 1.28 -10.90
N LEU A 90 11.84 0.77 -9.72
CA LEU A 90 10.68 -0.11 -9.55
C LEU A 90 9.37 0.62 -9.87
N GLN A 91 9.21 1.86 -9.41
CA GLN A 91 8.04 2.68 -9.72
C GLN A 91 7.99 3.04 -11.21
N ALA A 92 9.12 3.37 -11.83
CA ALA A 92 9.20 3.63 -13.26
C ALA A 92 8.80 2.38 -14.08
N ALA A 93 9.32 1.21 -13.73
CA ALA A 93 8.98 -0.06 -14.35
C ALA A 93 7.48 -0.40 -14.17
N GLN A 94 6.92 -0.19 -12.98
CA GLN A 94 5.49 -0.39 -12.73
C GLN A 94 4.63 0.53 -13.59
N LYS A 95 4.99 1.82 -13.68
CA LYS A 95 4.28 2.82 -14.49
C LYS A 95 4.28 2.44 -15.97
N GLU A 96 5.44 2.03 -16.50
CA GLU A 96 5.55 1.62 -17.90
C GLU A 96 4.79 0.32 -18.16
N LEU A 97 4.78 -0.63 -17.22
CA LEU A 97 3.99 -1.85 -17.33
C LEU A 97 2.48 -1.55 -17.35
N ILE A 98 1.99 -0.67 -16.46
CA ILE A 98 0.59 -0.24 -16.46
C ILE A 98 0.24 0.40 -17.81
N LYS A 99 1.06 1.35 -18.28
CA LYS A 99 0.85 2.02 -19.57
C LYS A 99 0.82 1.03 -20.74
N GLY A 100 1.75 0.07 -20.76
CA GLY A 100 1.80 -0.99 -21.77
C GLY A 100 0.55 -1.87 -21.74
N LEU A 101 0.11 -2.29 -20.55
CA LEU A 101 -1.08 -3.15 -20.38
C LEU A 101 -2.40 -2.42 -20.65
N GLN A 102 -2.48 -1.10 -20.47
CA GLN A 102 -3.65 -0.31 -20.85
C GLN A 102 -3.94 -0.39 -22.36
N GLY A 103 -2.91 -0.52 -23.19
CA GLY A 103 -3.07 -0.73 -24.64
C GLY A 103 -3.61 -2.14 -25.00
N PHE A 104 -3.52 -3.10 -24.08
CA PHE A 104 -4.04 -4.46 -24.28
C PHE A 104 -5.43 -4.57 -23.67
N GLY A 105 -6.48 -4.40 -24.49
CA GLY A 105 -7.88 -4.38 -24.05
C GLY A 105 -8.34 -5.56 -23.17
N GLY A 106 -7.67 -6.71 -23.23
CA GLY A 106 -7.93 -7.84 -22.32
C GLY A 106 -7.61 -7.55 -20.85
N PHE A 107 -6.58 -6.74 -20.57
CA PHE A 107 -6.14 -6.40 -19.21
C PHE A 107 -6.96 -5.28 -18.55
N LEU A 108 -7.73 -4.53 -19.33
CA LEU A 108 -8.70 -3.55 -18.84
C LEU A 108 -10.05 -4.19 -18.45
N SER A 109 -10.27 -5.44 -18.86
CA SER A 109 -11.49 -6.16 -18.52
C SER A 109 -11.31 -6.92 -17.20
N GLY A 110 -12.18 -6.67 -16.22
CA GLY A 110 -12.24 -7.40 -14.94
C GLY A 110 -12.60 -8.90 -15.06
N TRP A 111 -12.57 -9.43 -16.28
CA TRP A 111 -12.75 -10.83 -16.65
C TRP A 111 -11.45 -11.62 -16.50
N THR A 112 -10.33 -10.92 -16.35
CA THR A 112 -8.99 -11.49 -16.15
C THR A 112 -8.67 -11.61 -14.66
N LYS A 113 -7.87 -12.63 -14.29
CA LYS A 113 -7.47 -12.83 -12.88
C LYS A 113 -6.60 -11.69 -12.36
N ILE A 114 -5.77 -11.14 -13.25
CA ILE A 114 -4.92 -9.98 -13.01
C ILE A 114 -5.15 -8.99 -14.14
N GLY A 115 -5.42 -7.75 -13.79
CA GLY A 115 -5.67 -6.66 -14.72
C GLY A 115 -5.39 -5.32 -14.09
N ILE A 116 -5.86 -4.26 -14.73
CA ILE A 116 -5.77 -2.89 -14.22
C ILE A 116 -7.10 -2.52 -13.59
N LYS A 117 -7.07 -2.15 -12.30
CA LYS A 117 -8.19 -1.51 -11.62
C LYS A 117 -8.00 0.00 -11.65
N ARG A 118 -9.09 0.74 -11.87
CA ARG A 118 -9.10 2.20 -11.88
C ARG A 118 -9.66 2.69 -10.55
N MET A 119 -8.77 2.94 -9.59
CA MET A 119 -9.14 3.29 -8.21
C MET A 119 -9.87 4.63 -8.20
N GLY A 120 -11.07 4.65 -7.64
CA GLY A 120 -11.93 5.84 -7.62
C GLY A 120 -12.80 6.04 -8.86
N GLU A 121 -12.80 5.08 -9.79
CA GLU A 121 -13.76 5.07 -10.89
C GLU A 121 -15.02 4.29 -10.50
N LEU A 122 -16.18 4.90 -10.74
CA LEU A 122 -17.46 4.27 -10.50
C LEU A 122 -17.66 3.09 -11.46
N HIS A 123 -18.30 2.02 -10.98
CA HIS A 123 -18.78 1.00 -11.87
C HIS A 123 -20.12 1.46 -12.48
N PRO A 124 -20.33 1.41 -13.81
CA PRO A 124 -21.57 1.87 -14.42
C PRO A 124 -22.79 0.93 -14.22
N LYS A 125 -22.59 -0.26 -13.64
CA LYS A 125 -23.63 -1.30 -13.57
C LYS A 125 -24.71 -0.96 -12.54
N PRO A 126 -24.38 -0.57 -11.29
CA PRO A 126 -25.35 -0.10 -10.32
C PRO A 126 -26.29 0.98 -10.86
N PHE A 127 -25.74 2.02 -11.52
CA PHE A 127 -26.53 3.08 -12.13
C PHE A 127 -27.50 2.56 -13.21
N ARG A 128 -27.04 1.64 -14.07
CA ARG A 128 -27.89 1.01 -15.10
C ARG A 128 -29.02 0.18 -14.49
N VAL A 129 -28.77 -0.54 -13.39
CA VAL A 129 -29.79 -1.33 -12.70
C VAL A 129 -30.82 -0.40 -12.07
N ALA A 130 -30.38 0.55 -11.23
CA ALA A 130 -31.25 1.51 -10.57
C ALA A 130 -32.12 2.32 -11.55
N CYS A 131 -31.56 2.73 -12.70
CA CYS A 131 -32.32 3.47 -13.71
C CYS A 131 -33.35 2.63 -14.45
N LYS A 132 -33.10 1.33 -14.67
CA LYS A 132 -34.08 0.44 -15.33
C LYS A 132 -35.34 0.22 -14.50
N GLU A 133 -35.22 0.32 -13.18
CA GLU A 133 -36.34 0.15 -12.25
C GLU A 133 -37.18 1.43 -12.13
N ARG A 134 -36.62 2.60 -12.51
CA ARG A 134 -37.20 3.92 -12.26
C ARG A 134 -37.67 4.66 -13.51
N TYR A 135 -37.04 4.39 -14.65
CA TYR A 135 -37.31 5.10 -15.90
C TYR A 135 -37.83 4.14 -16.97
N SER A 136 -38.46 4.72 -18.00
CA SER A 136 -38.84 3.98 -19.19
C SER A 136 -37.61 3.35 -19.87
N VAL A 137 -37.84 2.29 -20.66
CA VAL A 137 -36.75 1.58 -21.37
C VAL A 137 -35.92 2.52 -22.24
N ASP A 138 -36.59 3.49 -22.88
CA ASP A 138 -35.97 4.47 -23.78
C ASP A 138 -35.13 5.51 -23.03
N GLU A 139 -35.49 5.83 -21.79
CA GLU A 139 -34.81 6.87 -20.99
C GLU A 139 -33.77 6.32 -20.02
N ALA A 140 -33.92 5.08 -19.57
CA ALA A 140 -33.11 4.48 -18.51
C ALA A 140 -31.60 4.50 -18.83
N ALA A 141 -31.24 4.23 -20.09
CA ALA A 141 -29.84 4.24 -20.53
C ALA A 141 -29.23 5.66 -20.45
N LYS A 142 -29.98 6.66 -20.91
CA LYS A 142 -29.56 8.07 -20.88
C LYS A 142 -29.43 8.56 -19.43
N LYS A 143 -30.42 8.26 -18.60
CA LYS A 143 -30.42 8.63 -17.17
C LYS A 143 -29.27 7.97 -16.40
N ALA A 144 -28.98 6.69 -16.66
CA ALA A 144 -27.85 6.02 -16.06
C ALA A 144 -26.52 6.69 -16.41
N ALA A 145 -26.34 7.11 -17.67
CA ALA A 145 -25.13 7.81 -18.11
C ALA A 145 -25.00 9.22 -17.51
N GLU A 146 -26.10 9.96 -17.44
CA GLU A 146 -26.17 11.28 -16.78
C GLU A 146 -25.77 11.17 -15.30
N LEU A 147 -26.43 10.29 -14.55
CA LEU A 147 -26.17 10.09 -13.11
C LEU A 147 -24.76 9.58 -12.84
N TYR A 148 -24.28 8.62 -13.65
CA TYR A 148 -22.90 8.15 -13.56
C TYR A 148 -21.90 9.31 -13.69
N SER A 149 -22.10 10.18 -14.69
CA SER A 149 -21.21 11.32 -14.93
C SER A 149 -21.25 12.34 -13.79
N VAL A 150 -22.47 12.67 -13.31
CA VAL A 150 -22.66 13.57 -12.18
C VAL A 150 -21.91 13.06 -10.95
N TRP A 151 -22.15 11.81 -10.54
CA TRP A 151 -21.50 11.25 -9.36
C TRP A 151 -19.99 11.05 -9.55
N GLN A 152 -19.54 10.68 -10.75
CA GLN A 152 -18.10 10.56 -11.03
C GLN A 152 -17.37 11.90 -10.91
N ASN A 153 -18.04 13.03 -11.18
CA ASN A 153 -17.51 14.36 -10.98
C ASN A 153 -17.64 14.82 -9.53
N GLU A 154 -18.73 14.46 -8.86
CA GLU A 154 -19.00 14.82 -7.47
C GLU A 154 -17.94 14.25 -6.52
N ILE A 155 -17.61 12.96 -6.65
CA ILE A 155 -16.59 12.31 -5.81
C ILE A 155 -15.18 12.89 -5.99
N LYS A 156 -14.94 13.62 -7.09
CA LYS A 156 -13.66 14.28 -7.37
C LYS A 156 -13.58 15.69 -6.77
N GLN A 157 -14.69 16.26 -6.30
CA GLN A 157 -14.72 17.61 -5.76
C GLN A 157 -13.94 17.67 -4.43
N PRO A 158 -12.86 18.48 -4.32
CA PRO A 158 -12.09 18.57 -3.08
C PRO A 158 -12.87 19.17 -1.91
N SER A 159 -13.89 19.99 -2.21
CA SER A 159 -14.76 20.64 -1.23
C SER A 159 -15.75 19.70 -0.55
N TRP A 160 -15.98 18.50 -1.09
CA TRP A 160 -16.87 17.51 -0.51
C TRP A 160 -16.08 16.37 0.12
N GLN A 161 -16.03 16.33 1.44
CA GLN A 161 -15.28 15.32 2.21
C GLN A 161 -16.24 14.58 3.13
N PRO A 162 -17.00 13.60 2.61
CA PRO A 162 -18.03 12.88 3.38
C PRO A 162 -17.38 11.81 4.29
N TYR A 163 -16.44 12.25 5.12
CA TYR A 163 -15.64 11.38 5.96
C TYR A 163 -15.68 11.85 7.42
N LYS A 164 -15.55 10.90 8.33
CA LYS A 164 -15.39 11.14 9.76
C LYS A 164 -14.25 10.29 10.32
N ILE A 165 -13.62 10.79 11.36
CA ILE A 165 -12.58 10.06 12.09
C ILE A 165 -13.24 9.28 13.21
N VAL A 166 -12.98 7.98 13.26
CA VAL A 166 -13.40 7.07 14.33
C VAL A 166 -12.17 6.42 14.97
N ASP A 167 -12.29 6.11 16.26
CA ASP A 167 -11.27 5.34 16.97
C ASP A 167 -11.66 3.86 16.94
N ILE A 168 -10.80 3.02 16.35
CA ILE A 168 -10.95 1.57 16.31
C ILE A 168 -9.70 0.98 16.94
N ASP A 169 -9.84 0.43 18.15
CA ASP A 169 -8.76 -0.19 18.92
C ASP A 169 -7.56 0.76 19.19
N GLY A 170 -7.82 2.04 19.45
CA GLY A 170 -6.78 3.06 19.68
C GLY A 170 -6.16 3.61 18.40
N VAL A 171 -6.62 3.15 17.23
CA VAL A 171 -6.17 3.63 15.92
C VAL A 171 -7.25 4.53 15.32
N LYS A 172 -6.92 5.81 15.13
CA LYS A 172 -7.78 6.75 14.41
C LYS A 172 -7.83 6.35 12.93
N ARG A 173 -9.03 6.08 12.44
CA ARG A 173 -9.29 5.76 11.03
C ARG A 173 -10.33 6.70 10.45
N GLU A 174 -10.14 7.06 9.21
CA GLU A 174 -11.13 7.80 8.43
C GLU A 174 -12.11 6.81 7.79
N VAL A 175 -13.40 7.03 8.01
CA VAL A 175 -14.51 6.22 7.47
C VAL A 175 -15.55 7.12 6.83
N ILE A 176 -16.41 6.55 5.99
CA ILE A 176 -17.53 7.27 5.40
C ILE A 176 -18.46 7.83 6.49
N ASP A 177 -18.84 9.09 6.35
CA ASP A 177 -19.91 9.66 7.16
C ASP A 177 -21.29 9.29 6.57
N GLU A 178 -21.93 8.28 7.16
CA GLU A 178 -23.27 7.83 6.74
C GLU A 178 -24.36 8.90 6.90
N ASP A 179 -24.11 9.92 7.72
CA ASP A 179 -25.04 11.04 7.92
C ASP A 179 -24.89 12.16 6.88
N ASP A 180 -23.90 12.08 5.98
CA ASP A 180 -23.70 13.04 4.90
C ASP A 180 -24.97 13.19 4.05
N ALA A 181 -25.43 14.44 3.89
CA ALA A 181 -26.71 14.73 3.24
C ALA A 181 -26.76 14.25 1.78
N LYS A 182 -25.66 14.35 1.03
CA LYS A 182 -25.61 13.91 -0.37
C LYS A 182 -25.65 12.39 -0.45
N LEU A 183 -24.91 11.68 0.39
CA LEU A 183 -24.91 10.23 0.45
C LEU A 183 -26.26 9.67 0.91
N ARG A 184 -26.93 10.30 1.88
CA ARG A 184 -28.28 9.92 2.31
C ARG A 184 -29.29 10.08 1.17
N ASN A 185 -29.26 11.23 0.49
CA ASN A 185 -30.15 11.48 -0.66
C ASN A 185 -29.87 10.51 -1.80
N LEU A 186 -28.60 10.23 -2.11
CA LEU A 186 -28.19 9.22 -3.09
C LEU A 186 -28.82 7.86 -2.81
N ARG A 187 -28.74 7.41 -1.55
CA ARG A 187 -29.27 6.11 -1.12
C ARG A 187 -30.79 6.05 -1.26
N ILE A 188 -31.49 7.13 -0.91
CA ILE A 188 -32.96 7.25 -1.06
C ILE A 188 -33.35 7.25 -2.55
N GLU A 189 -32.65 8.03 -3.37
CA GLU A 189 -32.99 8.26 -4.77
C GLU A 189 -32.59 7.12 -5.70
N LEU A 190 -31.48 6.42 -5.45
CA LEU A 190 -30.91 5.43 -6.36
C LEU A 190 -30.64 4.06 -5.72
N GLY A 191 -30.85 3.92 -4.41
CA GLY A 191 -30.73 2.66 -3.70
C GLY A 191 -29.31 2.30 -3.25
N ASP A 192 -29.23 1.20 -2.50
CA ASP A 192 -28.03 0.76 -1.79
C ASP A 192 -26.89 0.37 -2.73
N ASP A 193 -27.18 -0.20 -3.90
CA ASP A 193 -26.15 -0.60 -4.86
C ASP A 193 -25.38 0.60 -5.41
N VAL A 194 -26.06 1.71 -5.68
CA VAL A 194 -25.44 2.95 -6.15
C VAL A 194 -24.69 3.64 -5.02
N TYR A 195 -25.29 3.69 -3.83
CA TYR A 195 -24.63 4.18 -2.62
C TYR A 195 -23.30 3.45 -2.37
N ASN A 196 -23.32 2.11 -2.36
CA ASN A 196 -22.14 1.28 -2.15
C ASN A 196 -21.07 1.48 -3.23
N ALA A 197 -21.47 1.68 -4.49
CA ALA A 197 -20.53 1.98 -5.56
C ALA A 197 -19.83 3.33 -5.36
N VAL A 198 -20.57 4.35 -4.92
CA VAL A 198 -20.04 5.70 -4.65
C VAL A 198 -19.15 5.71 -3.42
N THR A 199 -19.57 5.10 -2.31
CA THR A 199 -18.76 5.05 -1.08
C THR A 199 -17.49 4.25 -1.25
N ASN A 200 -17.52 3.13 -1.99
CA ASN A 200 -16.31 2.39 -2.34
C ASN A 200 -15.35 3.23 -3.18
N ALA A 201 -15.85 3.96 -4.19
CA ALA A 201 -15.01 4.83 -5.01
C ALA A 201 -14.42 6.01 -4.20
N LEU A 202 -15.17 6.58 -3.25
CA LEU A 202 -14.68 7.60 -2.32
C LEU A 202 -13.52 7.06 -1.47
N MET A 203 -13.69 5.88 -0.86
CA MET A 203 -12.63 5.23 -0.07
C MET A 203 -11.38 4.94 -0.92
N GLU A 204 -11.55 4.46 -2.15
CA GLU A 204 -10.44 4.25 -3.09
C GLU A 204 -9.72 5.55 -3.45
N ILE A 205 -10.44 6.65 -3.68
CA ILE A 205 -9.83 7.97 -3.90
C ILE A 205 -9.00 8.37 -2.69
N ASN A 206 -9.55 8.17 -1.48
CA ASN A 206 -8.90 8.58 -0.25
C ASN A 206 -7.63 7.76 0.06
N GLU A 207 -7.64 6.47 -0.27
CA GLU A 207 -6.49 5.59 -0.08
C GLU A 207 -5.38 5.85 -1.12
N TYR A 208 -5.74 6.06 -2.39
CA TYR A 208 -4.76 6.10 -3.49
C TYR A 208 -4.34 7.52 -3.89
N ASN A 209 -5.19 8.51 -3.69
CA ASN A 209 -4.95 9.88 -4.13
C ASN A 209 -5.81 10.91 -3.37
N PRO A 210 -5.67 11.02 -2.05
CA PRO A 210 -6.55 11.84 -1.21
C PRO A 210 -6.53 13.33 -1.62
N SER A 211 -5.34 13.85 -1.95
CA SER A 211 -5.14 15.25 -2.34
C SER A 211 -5.54 15.53 -3.78
N GLY A 212 -5.17 14.66 -4.73
CA GLY A 212 -5.38 14.90 -6.15
C GLY A 212 -6.77 14.52 -6.65
N ARG A 213 -7.44 13.57 -5.98
CA ARG A 213 -8.79 13.07 -6.29
C ARG A 213 -9.03 12.65 -7.74
N PHE A 214 -7.98 12.33 -8.47
CA PHE A 214 -8.08 11.73 -9.80
C PHE A 214 -7.92 10.21 -9.72
N VAL A 215 -8.51 9.53 -10.70
CA VAL A 215 -8.47 8.07 -10.82
C VAL A 215 -7.04 7.59 -11.00
N VAL A 216 -6.61 6.62 -10.18
CA VAL A 216 -5.28 6.03 -10.25
C VAL A 216 -5.39 4.60 -10.81
N PRO A 217 -4.72 4.29 -11.94
CA PRO A 217 -4.65 2.91 -12.41
C PRO A 217 -3.68 2.10 -11.52
N GLU A 218 -4.12 0.92 -11.09
CA GLU A 218 -3.34 0.04 -10.22
C GLU A 218 -3.38 -1.39 -10.74
N LEU A 219 -2.26 -2.12 -10.60
CA LEU A 219 -2.19 -3.54 -10.95
C LEU A 219 -2.96 -4.33 -9.89
N TRP A 220 -4.00 -5.05 -10.29
CA TRP A 220 -4.96 -5.63 -9.38
C TRP A 220 -5.14 -7.13 -9.60
N ASN A 221 -5.17 -7.87 -8.50
CA ASN A 221 -5.53 -9.28 -8.49
C ASN A 221 -7.02 -9.39 -8.16
N PHE A 222 -7.86 -9.47 -9.19
CA PHE A 222 -9.31 -9.56 -9.03
C PHE A 222 -9.78 -10.85 -8.35
N LYS A 223 -8.96 -11.92 -8.39
CA LYS A 223 -9.26 -13.16 -7.65
C LYS A 223 -9.16 -12.95 -6.13
N HIS A 224 -8.18 -12.17 -5.68
CA HIS A 224 -7.91 -11.96 -4.26
C HIS A 224 -8.43 -10.62 -3.72
N GLY A 225 -8.90 -9.72 -4.59
CA GLY A 225 -9.42 -8.42 -4.16
C GLY A 225 -8.34 -7.50 -3.58
N ARG A 226 -7.09 -7.62 -4.02
CA ARG A 226 -5.96 -6.81 -3.56
C ARG A 226 -5.04 -6.39 -4.70
N LYS A 227 -4.13 -5.45 -4.41
CA LYS A 227 -3.02 -5.07 -5.30
C LYS A 227 -2.22 -6.32 -5.70
N ALA A 228 -1.92 -6.44 -6.98
CA ALA A 228 -1.11 -7.52 -7.52
C ALA A 228 0.38 -7.22 -7.31
N THR A 229 1.14 -8.23 -6.89
CA THR A 229 2.60 -8.15 -6.83
C THR A 229 3.20 -8.18 -8.24
N MET A 230 4.39 -7.62 -8.41
CA MET A 230 5.09 -7.65 -9.70
C MET A 230 5.31 -9.09 -10.20
N ALA A 231 5.62 -10.02 -9.28
CA ALA A 231 5.78 -11.43 -9.60
C ALA A 231 4.50 -12.08 -10.13
N GLU A 232 3.34 -11.78 -9.52
CA GLU A 232 2.03 -12.25 -10.01
C GLU A 232 1.73 -11.72 -11.41
N VAL A 233 1.96 -10.42 -11.64
CA VAL A 233 1.70 -9.77 -12.93
C VAL A 233 2.60 -10.37 -14.02
N ILE A 234 3.91 -10.47 -13.78
CA ILE A 234 4.87 -11.07 -14.72
C ILE A 234 4.46 -12.51 -15.06
N LYS A 235 4.21 -13.35 -14.05
CA LYS A 235 3.78 -14.75 -14.25
C LYS A 235 2.51 -14.82 -15.10
N TYR A 236 1.54 -13.94 -14.86
CA TYR A 236 0.30 -13.91 -15.60
C TYR A 236 0.50 -13.45 -17.05
N VAL A 237 1.23 -12.36 -17.30
CA VAL A 237 1.55 -11.86 -18.64
C VAL A 237 2.27 -12.92 -19.47
N PHE A 238 3.30 -13.58 -18.92
CA PHE A 238 4.00 -14.67 -19.60
C PHE A 238 3.08 -15.85 -19.95
N LYS A 239 2.16 -16.21 -19.04
CA LYS A 239 1.19 -17.28 -19.29
C LYS A 239 0.23 -16.92 -20.44
N GLN A 240 -0.29 -15.68 -20.45
CA GLN A 240 -1.15 -15.22 -21.54
C GLN A 240 -0.41 -15.23 -22.88
N TRP A 241 0.82 -14.71 -22.91
CA TRP A 241 1.63 -14.67 -24.13
C TRP A 241 1.89 -16.07 -24.73
N ARG A 242 2.25 -17.06 -23.90
CA ARG A 242 2.42 -18.46 -24.34
C ARG A 242 1.11 -19.08 -24.84
N GLY A 243 -0.02 -18.74 -24.23
CA GLY A 243 -1.34 -19.19 -24.66
C GLY A 243 -1.72 -18.65 -26.03
N THR A 244 -1.40 -17.37 -26.30
CA THR A 244 -1.65 -16.75 -27.61
C THR A 244 -0.84 -17.42 -28.72
N LYS A 245 0.46 -17.70 -28.50
CA LYS A 245 1.31 -18.35 -29.53
C LYS A 245 0.80 -19.71 -30.00
N ARG A 246 0.13 -20.49 -29.15
CA ARG A 246 -0.40 -21.82 -29.51
C ARG A 246 -1.67 -21.79 -30.36
N LYS A 247 -2.31 -20.63 -30.52
CA LYS A 247 -3.51 -20.47 -31.37
C LYS A 247 -3.19 -20.12 -32.82
N TRP A 248 -1.93 -19.82 -33.13
CA TRP A 248 -1.46 -19.41 -34.45
C TRP A 248 -0.54 -20.44 -35.11
N TYR A 249 -0.51 -21.66 -34.58
CA TYR A 249 0.12 -22.85 -35.15
C TYR A 249 -0.92 -23.96 -35.27
#